data_AF-A0A9R1D6P6-F1
#
_entry.id   AF-A0A9R1D6P6-F1
#
_cell.length_a   1.000
_cell.length_b   1.000
_cell.length_c   1.000
_cell.angle_alpha   90.00
_cell.angle_beta   90.00
_cell.angle_gamma   90.00
#
_symmetry.space_group_name_H-M   'P 1'
#
loop_
_entity.id
_entity.type
_entity.pdbx_description
1 polymer ?
#
loop_
_entity_poly.entity_id
_entity_poly.type
_entity_poly.pdbx_seq_one_letter_code
_entity_poly.pdbx_strand_id
1 'polypeptide(L)' 'MARDQEAVSDEELETLCEEMEDQREELREALAEDLGGEPEDYNAEEYLNDRAGEPVADGGES' A
#
# COMPACT_ATOMS: atom_id res chain seq x y z
N MET A 1 -19.88 -19.85 -12.82
CA MET A 1 -20.71 -18.90 -12.07
C MET A 1 -20.15 -17.53 -12.40
N ALA A 2 -20.86 -16.75 -13.23
CA ALA A 2 -20.52 -15.35 -13.40
C ALA A 2 -20.74 -14.71 -12.02
N ARG A 3 -19.73 -14.02 -11.49
CA ARG A 3 -19.90 -13.30 -10.25
C ARG A 3 -20.93 -12.21 -10.55
N ASP A 4 -22.10 -12.27 -9.90
CA ASP A 4 -23.05 -11.15 -9.83
C ASP A 4 -22.37 -10.00 -9.05
N GLN A 5 -21.37 -9.38 -9.66
CA GLN A 5 -20.74 -8.17 -9.16
C GLN A 5 -21.47 -7.01 -9.81
N GLU A 6 -22.31 -6.35 -9.03
CA GLU A 6 -22.76 -5.01 -9.34
C GLU A 6 -21.53 -4.13 -9.57
N ALA A 7 -21.55 -3.31 -10.62
CA ALA A 7 -20.42 -2.45 -10.93
C ALA A 7 -20.26 -1.45 -9.79
N VAL A 8 -19.10 -1.46 -9.13
CA VAL A 8 -18.76 -0.49 -8.09
C VAL A 8 -18.80 0.90 -8.74
N SER A 9 -19.51 1.84 -8.11
CA SER A 9 -19.58 3.21 -8.59
C SER A 9 -18.27 3.96 -8.32
N ASP A 10 -18.03 5.03 -9.07
CA ASP A 10 -16.85 5.87 -8.88
C ASP A 10 -16.80 6.50 -7.48
N GLU A 11 -17.96 6.84 -6.90
CA GLU A 11 -18.09 7.38 -5.53
C GLU A 11 -17.70 6.35 -4.46
N GLU A 12 -18.11 5.09 -4.64
CA GLU A 12 -17.73 3.99 -3.75
C GLU A 12 -16.22 3.68 -3.87
N LEU A 13 -15.65 3.81 -5.08
CA LEU A 13 -14.21 3.67 -5.27
C LEU A 13 -13.42 4.80 -4.61
N GLU A 14 -13.88 6.05 -4.74
CA GLU A 14 -13.24 7.20 -4.11
C GLU A 14 -13.25 7.07 -2.58
N THR A 15 -14.40 6.73 -2.01
CA THR A 15 -14.54 6.48 -0.56
C THR A 15 -13.59 5.36 -0.10
N LEU A 16 -13.53 4.25 -0.85
CA LEU A 16 -12.63 3.16 -0.51
C LEU A 16 -11.15 3.58 -0.59
N CYS A 17 -10.79 4.42 -1.57
CA CYS A 17 -9.42 4.93 -1.68
C CYS A 17 -9.05 5.80 -0.47
N GLU A 18 -9.96 6.65 0.00
CA GLU A 18 -9.77 7.46 1.20
C GLU A 18 -9.58 6.58 2.44
N GLU A 19 -10.46 5.60 2.66
CA GLU A 19 -10.36 4.66 3.78
C GLU A 19 -9.07 3.84 3.76
N MET A 20 -8.56 3.54 2.56
CA MET A 20 -7.27 2.88 2.39
C MET A 20 -6.09 3.79 2.73
N GLU A 21 -6.16 5.09 2.40
CA GLU A 21 -5.07 6.02 2.75
C GLU A 21 -5.00 6.24 4.27
N ASP A 22 -6.15 6.40 4.94
CA ASP A 22 -6.20 6.51 6.41
C ASP A 22 -5.58 5.27 7.08
N GLN A 23 -5.96 4.07 6.63
CA GLN A 23 -5.35 2.83 7.14
C GLN A 23 -3.85 2.74 6.86
N ARG A 24 -3.37 3.29 5.72
CA ARG A 24 -1.93 3.31 5.42
C ARG A 24 -1.18 4.22 6.38
N GLU A 25 -1.75 5.35 6.78
CA GLU A 25 -1.16 6.22 7.80
C GLU A 25 -1.06 5.50 9.14
N GLU A 26 -2.15 4.89 9.63
CA GLU A 26 -2.14 4.12 10.88
C GLU A 26 -1.12 2.98 10.87
N LEU A 27 -1.00 2.27 9.75
CA LEU A 27 -0.01 1.19 9.60
C LEU A 27 1.43 1.72 9.64
N ARG A 28 1.71 2.86 8.99
CA ARG A 28 3.04 3.49 9.01
C ARG A 28 3.41 3.92 10.44
N GLU A 29 2.48 4.51 11.17
CA GLU A 29 2.67 4.89 12.58
C GLU A 29 2.98 3.67 13.45
N ALA A 30 2.17 2.60 13.33
CA ALA A 30 2.36 1.37 14.09
C ALA A 30 3.72 0.71 13.77
N LEU A 31 4.12 0.70 12.50
CA LEU A 31 5.42 0.18 12.08
C LEU A 31 6.58 0.99 12.66
N ALA A 32 6.46 2.32 12.67
CA ALA A 32 7.45 3.19 13.29
C ALA A 32 7.55 2.99 14.81
N GLU A 33 6.44 2.73 15.50
CA GLU A 33 6.42 2.37 16.91
C GLU A 33 7.12 1.02 17.17
N ASP A 34 6.79 -0.02 16.39
CA ASP A 34 7.25 -1.38 16.61
C ASP A 34 8.71 -1.62 16.17
N LEU A 35 9.10 -1.03 15.04
CA LEU A 35 10.40 -1.26 14.39
C LEU A 35 11.38 -0.10 14.60
N GLY A 36 10.88 1.06 15.04
CA GLY A 36 11.64 2.31 15.15
C GLY A 36 11.76 3.04 13.81
N GLY A 37 12.07 4.33 13.85
CA GLY A 37 12.15 5.19 12.66
C GLY A 37 11.03 6.21 12.61
N GLU A 38 10.83 6.83 11.45
CA GLU A 38 9.74 7.75 11.17
C GLU A 38 8.67 7.04 10.33
N PRO A 39 7.36 7.36 10.48
CA PRO A 39 6.30 6.75 9.66
C PRO A 39 6.57 6.83 8.14
N GLU A 40 7.23 7.90 7.69
CA GLU A 40 7.63 8.15 6.31
C GLU A 40 8.62 7.08 5.79
N ASP A 41 9.46 6.50 6.64
CA ASP A 41 10.40 5.43 6.28
C ASP A 41 9.67 4.17 5.79
N TYR A 42 8.40 4.00 6.19
CA TYR A 42 7.55 2.86 5.84
C TYR A 42 6.60 3.18 4.68
N ASN A 43 6.80 4.31 4.00
CA ASN A 43 6.02 4.65 2.82
C ASN A 43 6.43 3.80 1.61
N ALA A 44 5.70 2.70 1.40
CA ALA A 44 5.97 1.77 0.29
C ALA A 44 5.91 2.44 -1.10
N GLU A 45 5.06 3.44 -1.31
CA GLU A 45 4.99 4.13 -2.61
C GLU A 45 6.23 4.98 -2.87
N GLU A 46 6.70 5.70 -1.86
CA GLU A 46 7.94 6.47 -1.95
C GLU A 46 9.14 5.53 -2.16
N TYR A 47 9.23 4.48 -1.34
CA TYR A 47 10.26 3.45 -1.47
C TYR A 47 10.29 2.80 -2.86
N LEU A 48 9.11 2.47 -3.43
CA LEU A 48 9.02 1.88 -4.77
C LEU A 48 9.32 2.88 -5.88
N ASN A 49 8.94 4.15 -5.73
CA ASN A 49 9.29 5.19 -6.69
C ASN A 49 10.80 5.44 -6.71
N ASP A 50 11.45 5.49 -5.54
CA ASP A 50 12.90 5.60 -5.42
C ASP A 50 13.61 4.38 -6.00
N ARG A 51 13.04 3.18 -5.78
CA ARG A 51 13.58 1.90 -6.26
C ARG A 51 13.21 1.57 -7.71
N ALA A 52 12.36 2.35 -8.37
CA ALA A 52 11.90 2.06 -9.74
C ALA A 52 13.03 1.98 -10.79
N GLY A 53 14.24 2.42 -10.45
CA GLY A 53 15.46 2.25 -11.25
C GLY A 53 16.31 1.01 -10.94
N GLU A 54 16.04 0.28 -9.86
CA GLU A 54 16.82 -0.90 -9.45
C GLU A 54 16.17 -2.21 -9.93
N PRO A 55 16.96 -3.15 -10.49
CA PRO A 55 16.46 -4.47 -10.83
C PRO A 55 15.97 -5.18 -9.57
N VAL A 56 14.68 -5.50 -9.52
CA VAL A 56 14.11 -6.32 -8.45
C VAL A 56 14.63 -7.73 -8.65
N ALA A 57 15.42 -8.23 -7.70
CA ALA A 57 15.77 -9.64 -7.68
C ALA A 57 14.48 -10.43 -7.44
N ASP A 58 13.99 -11.11 -8.48
CA ASP A 58 12.98 -12.17 -8.31
C ASP A 58 13.57 -13.15 -7.31
N GLY A 59 13.00 -13.18 -6.10
CA GLY A 59 13.49 -13.94 -4.96
C GLY A 59 13.27 -15.44 -5.17
N GLY A 60 13.82 -15.99 -6.25
CA GLY A 60 13.78 -17.40 -6.60
C GLY A 60 14.46 -18.20 -5.51
N GLU A 61 13.64 -18.91 -4.73
CA GLU A 61 14.07 -19.90 -3.75
C GLU A 61 14.99 -20.92 -4.46
N SER A 62 16.17 -21.16 -3.89
CA SER A 62 17.15 -22.15 -4.37
C SER A 62 16.93 -23.52 -3.74
#